data_AF-A0A539DNA8-F1
#
_entry.id   AF-A0A539DNA8-F1
#
_cell.length_a   1.000
_cell.length_b   1.000
_cell.length_c   1.000
_cell.angle_alpha   90.00
_cell.angle_beta   90.00
_cell.angle_gamma   90.00
#
_symmetry.space_group_name_H-M   'P 1'
#
loop_
_entity.id
_entity.type
_entity.pdbx_description
1 polymer ?
#
loop_
_entity_poly.entity_id
_entity_poly.type
_entity_poly.pdbx_seq_one_letter_code
_entity_poly.pdbx_strand_id
1 'polypeptide(L)'
;MTGPTTGTATTAADGSYSFTGLTAGTYTLTETQPANFGDGKDTAGSLGGSTAVDDVIGNIAVAIGKNGTDYNFGERPTGLNGQVFLDLDNDGIVDPGEVGIAGVVINLNGTDIN
;
A
#
# COMPACT_ATOMS: atom_id res chain seq x y z
N MET A 1 1.22 -0.76 36.14
CA MET A 1 0.44 -0.05 35.11
C MET A 1 0.44 -0.92 33.87
N THR A 2 -0.70 -1.49 33.49
CA THR A 2 -0.88 -2.27 32.26
C THR A 2 -1.37 -1.31 31.18
N GLY A 3 -0.47 -0.81 30.33
CA GLY A 3 -0.89 -0.06 29.14
C GLY A 3 -1.58 -0.98 28.13
N PRO A 4 -2.36 -0.42 27.19
CA PRO A 4 -3.07 -1.21 26.20
C PRO A 4 -2.08 -2.02 25.35
N THR A 5 -2.36 -3.32 25.20
CA THR A 5 -1.56 -4.24 24.36
C THR A 5 -2.07 -4.31 22.92
N THR A 6 -3.22 -3.69 22.62
CA THR A 6 -3.84 -3.64 21.29
C THR A 6 -4.51 -2.28 21.09
N GLY A 7 -4.51 -1.80 19.84
CA GLY A 7 -5.17 -0.56 19.42
C GLY A 7 -5.26 -0.50 17.90
N THR A 8 -6.12 0.39 17.39
CA THR A 8 -6.21 0.70 15.96
C THR A 8 -5.87 2.17 15.73
N ALA A 9 -5.29 2.47 14.58
CA ALA A 9 -5.03 3.83 14.12
C ALA A 9 -5.48 3.94 12.66
N THR A 10 -5.95 5.12 12.26
CA THR A 10 -6.16 5.49 10.87
C THR A 10 -5.06 6.46 10.48
N THR A 11 -4.49 6.29 9.29
CA THR A 11 -3.45 7.19 8.79
C THR A 11 -3.99 8.61 8.64
N ALA A 12 -3.12 9.59 8.86
CA ALA A 12 -3.42 11.00 8.63
C ALA A 12 -3.39 11.32 7.13
N ALA A 13 -3.70 12.57 6.77
CA ALA A 13 -3.72 13.01 5.37
C ALA A 13 -2.35 12.91 4.66
N ASP A 14 -1.26 12.87 5.42
CA ASP A 14 0.11 12.67 4.92
C ASP A 14 0.55 11.19 4.92
N GLY A 15 -0.34 10.27 5.30
CA GLY A 15 -0.09 8.83 5.40
C GLY A 15 0.49 8.36 6.73
N SER A 16 0.82 9.25 7.67
CA SER A 16 1.43 8.87 8.95
C SER A 16 0.42 8.26 9.95
N TYR A 17 0.89 7.38 10.82
CA TYR A 17 0.13 6.85 11.96
C TYR A 17 1.03 6.77 13.21
N SER A 18 0.44 6.66 14.39
CA SER A 18 1.20 6.46 15.63
C SER A 18 0.44 5.71 16.71
N PHE A 19 1.17 4.97 17.53
CA PHE A 19 0.70 4.37 18.77
C PHE A 19 1.55 4.87 19.93
N THR A 20 0.92 5.52 20.90
CA THR A 20 1.63 6.11 22.06
C THR A 20 1.24 5.41 23.36
N GLY A 21 2.13 5.45 24.36
CA GLY A 21 1.85 4.87 25.67
C GLY A 21 1.92 3.33 25.72
N LEU A 22 2.64 2.74 24.77
CA LEU A 22 2.91 1.30 24.75
C LEU A 22 3.76 0.90 25.97
N THR A 23 3.38 -0.20 26.61
CA THR A 23 4.25 -0.87 27.58
C THR A 23 5.41 -1.56 26.87
N ALA A 24 6.45 -1.92 27.60
CA ALA A 24 7.47 -2.80 27.04
C ALA A 24 6.86 -4.17 26.69
N GLY A 25 7.18 -4.69 25.51
CA GLY A 25 6.59 -5.91 24.99
C GLY A 25 6.98 -6.16 23.54
N THR A 26 6.45 -7.25 22.98
CA THR A 26 6.58 -7.56 21.56
C THR A 26 5.26 -7.28 20.87
N TYR A 27 5.31 -6.51 19.78
CA TYR A 27 4.14 -6.05 19.05
C TYR A 27 4.17 -6.51 17.59
N THR A 28 2.99 -6.50 16.98
CA THR A 28 2.77 -6.73 15.56
C THR A 28 1.90 -5.60 15.03
N LEU A 29 2.30 -5.04 13.88
CA LEU A 29 1.49 -4.13 13.09
C LEU A 29 0.89 -4.91 11.93
N THR A 30 -0.39 -4.67 11.64
CA THR A 30 -1.11 -5.27 10.52
C THR A 30 -1.84 -4.17 9.77
N GLU A 31 -1.59 -4.06 8.48
CA GLU A 31 -2.34 -3.18 7.59
C GLU A 31 -3.55 -3.92 7.01
N THR A 32 -4.61 -3.17 6.68
CA THR A 32 -5.64 -3.67 5.77
C THR A 32 -5.34 -3.07 4.40
N GLN A 33 -4.97 -3.91 3.43
CA GLN A 33 -4.62 -3.50 2.08
C GLN A 33 -5.58 -2.42 1.55
N PRO A 34 -5.08 -1.22 1.22
CA PRO A 34 -5.93 -0.17 0.67
C PRO A 34 -6.43 -0.56 -0.72
N ALA A 35 -7.72 -0.29 -0.98
CA ALA A 35 -8.34 -0.54 -2.26
C ALA A 35 -7.70 0.29 -3.39
N ASN A 36 -7.59 -0.30 -4.58
CA ASN A 36 -6.96 0.27 -5.78
C ASN A 36 -5.44 0.52 -5.65
N PHE A 37 -4.81 -0.08 -4.65
CA PHE A 37 -3.38 -0.28 -4.58
C PHE A 37 -3.11 -1.79 -4.63
N GLY A 38 -1.96 -2.14 -5.14
CA GLY A 38 -1.38 -3.45 -5.01
C GLY A 38 -0.28 -3.36 -3.98
N ASP A 39 -0.14 -4.45 -3.23
CA ASP A 39 0.93 -4.62 -2.27
C ASP A 39 2.31 -4.31 -2.90
N GLY A 40 3.13 -3.63 -2.13
CA GLY A 40 4.49 -3.32 -2.49
C GLY A 40 5.46 -3.87 -1.45
N LYS A 41 6.16 -2.99 -0.73
CA LYS A 41 7.23 -3.43 0.16
C LYS A 41 7.03 -2.94 1.58
N ASP A 42 6.79 -3.88 2.47
CA ASP A 42 6.87 -3.67 3.90
C ASP A 42 8.30 -3.43 4.36
N THR A 43 8.47 -2.41 5.20
CA THR A 43 9.76 -2.01 5.74
C THR A 43 9.70 -1.94 7.25
N ALA A 44 10.44 -2.83 7.91
CA ALA A 44 10.62 -2.81 9.35
C ALA A 44 11.31 -1.50 9.79
N GLY A 45 10.85 -0.95 10.91
CA GLY A 45 11.34 0.31 11.45
C GLY A 45 12.59 0.19 12.32
N SER A 46 12.86 1.26 13.07
CA SER A 46 14.13 1.46 13.79
C SER A 46 14.39 0.51 14.97
N LEU A 47 13.38 -0.20 15.49
CA LEU A 47 13.57 -1.29 16.47
C LEU A 47 13.60 -2.67 15.82
N GLY A 48 13.70 -2.73 14.49
CA GLY A 48 13.60 -3.96 13.72
C GLY A 48 12.17 -4.50 13.66
N GLY A 49 12.05 -5.76 13.26
CA GLY A 49 10.80 -6.45 13.01
C GLY A 49 10.95 -7.47 11.88
N SER A 50 9.88 -8.22 11.62
CA SER A 50 9.81 -9.22 10.57
C SER A 50 8.72 -8.86 9.57
N THR A 51 9.10 -8.72 8.30
CA THR A 51 8.21 -8.44 7.16
C THR A 51 8.05 -9.70 6.30
N ALA A 52 7.91 -10.86 6.95
CA ALA A 52 7.89 -12.16 6.28
C ALA A 52 6.49 -12.57 5.81
N VAL A 53 5.48 -11.81 6.21
CA VAL A 53 4.08 -11.96 5.85
C VAL A 53 3.64 -10.61 5.34
N ASP A 54 2.97 -10.59 4.19
CA ASP A 54 2.47 -9.37 3.55
C ASP A 54 1.47 -8.66 4.48
N ASP A 55 1.43 -7.33 4.41
CA ASP A 55 0.66 -6.44 5.29
C ASP A 55 0.98 -6.60 6.79
N VAL A 56 2.10 -7.22 7.16
CA VAL A 56 2.43 -7.52 8.55
C VAL A 56 3.90 -7.22 8.89
N ILE A 57 4.08 -6.33 9.88
CA ILE A 57 5.37 -6.14 10.54
C ILE A 57 5.29 -6.71 11.96
N GLY A 58 5.77 -7.95 12.10
CA GLY A 58 5.75 -8.69 13.36
C GLY A 58 7.03 -8.57 14.18
N ASN A 59 7.02 -9.17 15.37
CA ASN A 59 8.19 -9.34 16.24
C ASN A 59 8.89 -8.02 16.61
N ILE A 60 8.14 -6.92 16.74
CA ILE A 60 8.68 -5.61 17.10
C ILE A 60 8.92 -5.56 18.61
N ALA A 61 10.17 -5.61 19.04
CA ALA A 61 10.53 -5.56 20.45
C ALA A 61 10.63 -4.11 20.96
N VAL A 62 9.62 -3.66 21.71
CA VAL A 62 9.60 -2.35 22.35
C VAL A 62 10.09 -2.49 23.79
N ALA A 63 11.26 -1.91 24.09
CA ALA A 63 11.81 -1.85 25.45
C ALA A 63 11.38 -0.57 26.18
N ILE A 64 11.50 -0.56 27.51
CA ILE A 64 11.15 0.60 28.34
C ILE A 64 11.94 1.84 27.86
N GLY A 65 11.22 2.93 27.57
CA GLY A 65 11.81 4.20 27.14
C GLY A 65 12.34 4.19 25.71
N LYS A 66 12.02 3.17 24.90
CA LYS A 66 12.34 3.13 23.48
C LYS A 66 11.11 3.41 22.64
N ASN A 67 11.30 4.19 21.59
CA ASN A 67 10.30 4.46 20.56
C ASN A 67 10.81 3.90 19.25
N GLY A 68 9.92 3.25 18.51
CA GLY A 68 10.17 2.84 17.14
C GLY A 68 9.62 3.87 16.15
N THR A 69 10.29 4.01 15.02
CA THR A 69 9.93 4.90 13.91
C THR A 69 10.10 4.16 12.58
N ASP A 70 9.51 4.69 11.52
CA ASP A 70 9.74 4.24 10.13
C ASP A 70 9.26 2.80 9.84
N TYR A 71 8.15 2.41 10.46
CA TYR A 71 7.41 1.19 10.14
C TYR A 71 6.45 1.47 8.99
N ASN A 72 6.84 1.09 7.77
CA ASN A 72 6.13 1.51 6.57
C ASN A 72 5.55 0.31 5.81
N PHE A 73 4.28 0.41 5.43
CA PHE A 73 3.61 -0.43 4.44
C PHE A 73 3.67 0.32 3.11
N GLY A 74 4.18 -0.35 2.09
CA GLY A 74 4.55 0.32 0.84
C GLY A 74 3.58 -0.02 -0.27
N GLU A 75 2.78 0.94 -0.71
CA GLU A 75 1.72 0.69 -1.69
C GLU A 75 2.11 1.05 -3.13
N ARG A 76 1.67 0.24 -4.10
CA ARG A 76 1.84 0.53 -5.53
C ARG A 76 0.48 0.78 -6.17
N PRO A 77 0.27 1.89 -6.90
CA PRO A 77 -1.01 2.12 -7.55
C PRO A 77 -1.31 0.99 -8.54
N THR A 78 -2.53 0.46 -8.48
CA THR A 78 -3.04 -0.46 -9.51
C THR A 78 -3.95 0.29 -10.45
N GLY A 79 -3.87 -0.04 -11.74
CA GLY A 79 -4.66 0.63 -12.76
C GLY A 79 -4.53 -0.03 -14.11
N LEU A 80 -5.57 0.13 -14.92
CA LEU A 80 -5.55 -0.22 -16.33
C LEU A 80 -5.63 1.08 -17.13
N ASN A 81 -4.72 1.23 -18.08
CA ASN A 81 -4.73 2.33 -19.02
C ASN A 81 -4.51 1.80 -20.44
N GLY A 82 -5.02 2.54 -21.41
CA GLY A 82 -4.89 2.24 -22.82
C GLY A 82 -5.19 3.48 -23.66
N GLN A 83 -5.16 3.32 -24.98
CA GLN A 83 -5.48 4.37 -25.92
C GLN A 83 -6.37 3.80 -27.02
N VAL A 84 -7.33 4.61 -27.49
CA VAL A 84 -8.03 4.35 -28.74
C VAL A 84 -7.42 5.26 -29.79
N PHE A 85 -6.89 4.69 -30.87
CA PHE A 85 -6.16 5.41 -31.91
C PHE A 85 -6.53 4.89 -33.31
N LEU A 86 -6.21 5.69 -34.32
CA LEU A 86 -6.32 5.28 -35.71
C LEU A 86 -5.07 4.50 -36.11
N ASP A 87 -5.19 3.19 -36.15
CA ASP A 87 -4.16 2.25 -36.59
C ASP A 87 -4.04 2.28 -38.13
N LEU A 88 -3.03 2.97 -38.64
CA LEU A 88 -2.88 3.29 -40.07
C LEU A 88 -2.21 2.18 -40.86
N ASP A 89 -1.41 1.33 -40.22
CA ASP A 89 -0.70 0.22 -40.84
C ASP A 89 -1.09 -1.17 -40.30
N ASN A 90 -2.04 -1.21 -39.37
CA ASN A 90 -2.69 -2.40 -38.82
C ASN A 90 -1.75 -3.28 -37.98
N ASP A 91 -0.93 -2.66 -37.12
CA ASP A 91 0.04 -3.36 -36.28
C ASP A 91 -0.32 -3.35 -34.77
N GLY A 92 -1.30 -2.54 -34.36
CA GLY A 92 -1.77 -2.43 -32.97
C GLY A 92 -0.81 -1.69 -32.02
N ILE A 93 0.20 -1.00 -32.53
CA ILE A 93 1.13 -0.13 -31.79
C ILE A 93 0.76 1.32 -32.11
N VAL A 94 0.84 2.20 -31.12
CA VAL A 94 0.63 3.64 -31.37
C VAL A 94 1.90 4.22 -31.98
N ASP A 95 1.84 4.52 -33.27
CA ASP A 95 2.98 5.02 -34.03
C ASP A 95 2.99 6.54 -34.28
N PRO A 96 4.16 7.13 -34.58
CA PRO A 96 4.23 8.53 -34.96
C PRO A 96 3.38 8.86 -36.19
N GLY A 97 2.37 9.70 -36.01
CA GLY A 97 1.43 10.11 -37.07
C GLY A 97 0.03 9.51 -36.90
N GLU A 98 -0.11 8.51 -36.04
CA GLU A 98 -1.42 8.00 -35.63
C GLU A 98 -2.05 8.90 -34.59
N VAL A 99 -3.36 9.10 -34.73
CA VAL A 99 -4.10 10.06 -33.91
C VAL A 99 -5.03 9.33 -32.95
N GLY A 100 -5.07 9.81 -31.71
CA GLY A 100 -6.04 9.35 -30.72
C GLY A 100 -7.48 9.69 -31.12
N ILE A 101 -8.42 8.79 -30.80
CA ILE A 101 -9.85 8.96 -31.06
C ILE A 101 -10.55 9.36 -29.75
N ALA A 102 -11.05 10.60 -29.71
CA ALA A 102 -11.77 11.12 -28.55
C ALA A 102 -13.25 10.70 -28.53
N GLY A 103 -13.85 10.66 -27.33
CA GLY A 103 -15.29 10.41 -27.16
C GLY A 103 -15.72 8.93 -27.25
N VAL A 104 -14.76 8.00 -27.26
CA VAL A 104 -15.05 6.56 -27.24
C VAL A 104 -15.36 6.11 -25.83
N VAL A 105 -16.51 5.46 -25.64
CA VAL A 105 -16.94 4.90 -24.35
C VAL A 105 -16.24 3.56 -24.13
N ILE A 106 -15.50 3.43 -23.04
CA ILE A 106 -14.89 2.18 -22.58
C ILE A 106 -15.64 1.72 -21.33
N ASN A 107 -16.16 0.49 -21.36
CA ASN A 107 -16.83 -0.12 -20.20
C ASN A 107 -15.87 -1.14 -19.55
N LEU A 108 -15.53 -0.92 -18.28
CA LEU A 108 -14.80 -1.88 -17.47
C LEU A 108 -15.81 -2.76 -16.72
N ASN A 109 -15.73 -4.07 -16.89
CA ASN A 109 -16.48 -5.06 -16.11
C ASN A 109 -15.48 -6.09 -15.56
N GLY A 110 -15.66 -6.53 -14.32
CA GLY A 110 -14.77 -7.50 -13.69
C GLY A 110 -15.27 -7.95 -12.32
N THR A 111 -14.50 -8.85 -11.70
CA THR A 111 -14.69 -9.29 -10.32
C THR A 111 -13.49 -8.84 -9.50
N ASP A 112 -13.75 -8.24 -8.34
CA ASP A 112 -12.72 -7.93 -7.35
C ASP A 112 -12.31 -9.21 -6.58
N ILE A 113 -11.11 -9.25 -6.01
CA ILE A 113 -10.57 -10.42 -5.28
C ILE A 113 -10.93 -10.46 -3.80
N ASN A 114 -11.81 -9.56 -3.31
CA ASN A 114 -12.20 -9.54 -1.89
C ASN A 114 -12.70 -10.89 -1.38
#